data_AF-A0A6P5LCH4-F1
#
_entry.id   AF-A0A6P5LCH4-F1
#
_cell.length_a   1.000
_cell.length_b   1.000
_cell.length_c   1.000
_cell.angle_alpha   90.00
_cell.angle_beta   90.00
_cell.angle_gamma   90.00
#
_symmetry.space_group_name_H-M   'P 1'
#
loop_
_entity.id
_entity.type
_entity.pdbx_description
1 polymer ?
#
loop_
_entity_poly.entity_id
_entity_poly.type
_entity_poly.pdbx_seq_one_letter_code
_entity_poly.pdbx_strand_id
1 'polypeptide(L)'
;MATFQVLFDTCQVWPPGGVRVPDLLLFWLSALWPQLLAIPLSSSNYLPQNFLPQIQEQVRKIQNDIEELQQRLCADYSLCHPEELILVGQYLGIPKPPLKNCYSQDLSMVACLNQLHYGLQLYQGLVKALGGISPELAPTLNILQLDIGDFAANIWQQMEDLQVAPEIMPIQGTLPTFSSSFQRRAGAVLIFDYMQGFLDMTYRDLRHLSQS
;
A
#
# COMPACT_ATOMS: atom_id res chain seq x y z
N MET A 1 -35.47 -5.86 -15.05
CA MET A 1 -34.05 -5.95 -15.49
C MET A 1 -33.63 -7.39 -15.28
N ALA A 2 -33.21 -8.05 -16.36
CA ALA A 2 -33.25 -9.49 -16.56
C ALA A 2 -32.12 -10.26 -15.86
N THR A 3 -32.48 -11.36 -15.20
CA THR A 3 -31.64 -12.54 -14.92
C THR A 3 -31.77 -13.50 -16.10
N PHE A 4 -30.66 -13.83 -16.78
CA PHE A 4 -30.62 -14.86 -17.82
C PHE A 4 -29.94 -16.11 -17.27
N GLN A 5 -30.75 -17.13 -17.07
CA GLN A 5 -30.36 -18.51 -16.76
C GLN A 5 -30.53 -19.29 -18.05
N VAL A 6 -29.44 -19.78 -18.64
CA VAL A 6 -29.46 -20.51 -19.90
C VAL A 6 -29.86 -21.96 -19.66
N LEU A 7 -30.95 -22.34 -20.34
CA LEU A 7 -31.56 -23.66 -20.41
C LEU A 7 -30.60 -24.75 -20.93
N PHE A 8 -30.74 -25.94 -20.35
CA PHE A 8 -30.48 -27.23 -21.01
C PHE A 8 -31.78 -27.69 -21.66
N ASP A 9 -31.78 -27.96 -22.97
CA ASP A 9 -32.83 -28.72 -23.68
C ASP A 9 -32.15 -29.57 -24.77
N THR A 10 -32.09 -30.89 -24.58
CA THR A 10 -32.88 -31.97 -25.25
C THR A 10 -32.52 -32.28 -26.72
N CYS A 11 -32.10 -33.52 -26.98
CA CYS A 11 -32.85 -34.55 -27.76
C CYS A 11 -31.94 -35.61 -28.40
N GLN A 12 -32.38 -36.87 -28.25
CA GLN A 12 -31.84 -38.10 -28.83
C GLN A 12 -32.05 -38.20 -30.35
N VAL A 13 -31.11 -38.83 -31.06
CA VAL A 13 -31.38 -39.59 -32.31
C VAL A 13 -30.48 -40.83 -32.35
N TRP A 14 -31.09 -41.99 -32.57
CA TRP A 14 -30.45 -43.31 -32.76
C TRP A 14 -30.31 -43.63 -34.25
N PRO A 15 -29.32 -44.45 -34.66
CA PRO A 15 -29.62 -45.56 -35.56
C PRO A 15 -28.90 -46.89 -35.22
N PRO A 16 -29.31 -48.01 -35.82
CA PRO A 16 -28.96 -49.37 -35.40
C PRO A 16 -27.77 -49.96 -36.18
N GLY A 17 -26.99 -50.81 -35.54
CA GLY A 17 -25.96 -51.62 -36.22
C GLY A 17 -24.94 -52.15 -35.23
N GLY A 18 -25.00 -53.45 -34.93
CA GLY A 18 -24.18 -54.08 -33.89
C GLY A 18 -22.77 -54.44 -34.33
N VAL A 19 -21.84 -54.49 -33.37
CA VAL A 19 -20.62 -55.34 -33.35
C VAL A 19 -20.28 -55.69 -31.90
N ARG A 20 -19.78 -56.91 -31.69
CA ARG A 20 -19.35 -57.55 -30.44
C ARG A 20 -17.97 -57.06 -29.93
N VAL A 21 -17.88 -56.83 -28.60
CA VAL A 21 -16.77 -57.19 -27.65
C VAL A 21 -15.42 -56.42 -27.81
N PRO A 22 -14.65 -56.05 -26.75
CA PRO A 22 -14.90 -55.78 -25.32
C PRO A 22 -14.21 -54.48 -24.79
N ASP A 23 -14.95 -53.42 -24.44
CA ASP A 23 -14.37 -52.20 -23.82
C ASP A 23 -14.36 -52.21 -22.28
N LEU A 24 -13.95 -53.34 -21.69
CA LEU A 24 -13.83 -53.49 -20.22
C LEU A 24 -12.49 -52.97 -19.66
N LEU A 25 -11.65 -52.34 -20.49
CA LEU A 25 -10.32 -51.84 -20.12
C LEU A 25 -10.24 -50.31 -19.95
N LEU A 26 -11.27 -49.55 -20.30
CA LEU A 26 -11.28 -48.09 -20.14
C LEU A 26 -11.84 -47.63 -18.78
N PHE A 27 -12.49 -48.52 -18.03
CA PHE A 27 -13.09 -48.18 -16.72
C PHE A 27 -12.10 -48.19 -15.55
N TRP A 28 -10.85 -48.60 -15.76
CA TRP A 28 -9.85 -48.75 -14.68
C TRP A 28 -8.82 -47.62 -14.60
N LEU A 29 -8.84 -46.64 -15.51
CA LEU A 29 -7.93 -45.47 -15.46
C LEU A 29 -8.54 -44.22 -14.80
N SER A 30 -9.80 -44.27 -14.36
CA SER A 30 -10.45 -43.17 -13.61
C SER A 30 -10.25 -43.25 -12.08
N ALA A 31 -9.53 -44.25 -11.58
CA ALA A 31 -9.35 -44.51 -10.15
C ALA A 31 -8.00 -44.01 -9.58
N LEU A 32 -7.25 -43.18 -10.30
CA LEU A 32 -6.00 -42.58 -9.82
C LEU A 32 -5.94 -41.08 -10.15
N TRP A 33 -6.98 -40.36 -9.74
CA TRP A 33 -6.79 -38.93 -9.48
C TRP A 33 -6.30 -38.79 -8.04
N PRO A 34 -5.10 -38.28 -7.77
CA PRO A 34 -4.77 -37.87 -6.42
C PRO A 34 -5.69 -36.70 -6.11
N GLN A 35 -6.51 -36.87 -5.08
CA GLN A 35 -7.07 -35.74 -4.36
C GLN A 35 -5.85 -34.94 -3.86
N LEU A 36 -5.43 -33.97 -4.67
CA LEU A 36 -4.70 -32.82 -4.18
C LEU A 36 -5.61 -32.22 -3.13
N LEU A 37 -5.39 -32.67 -1.89
CA LEU A 37 -5.78 -31.99 -0.69
C LEU A 37 -5.38 -30.55 -0.94
N ALA A 38 -6.38 -29.69 -1.18
CA ALA A 38 -6.22 -28.28 -0.94
C ALA A 38 -5.78 -28.22 0.51
N ILE A 39 -4.48 -28.12 0.73
CA ILE A 39 -3.92 -27.77 2.02
C ILE A 39 -4.66 -26.48 2.34
N PRO A 40 -5.49 -26.42 3.40
CA PRO A 40 -6.02 -25.14 3.80
C PRO A 40 -4.78 -24.30 4.09
N LEU A 41 -4.52 -23.32 3.22
CA LEU A 41 -3.57 -22.26 3.51
C LEU A 41 -4.08 -21.68 4.82
N SER A 42 -3.47 -22.08 5.92
CA SER A 42 -3.78 -21.55 7.23
C SER A 42 -3.50 -20.06 7.13
N SER A 43 -4.57 -19.28 7.00
CA SER A 43 -4.57 -17.83 7.14
C SER A 43 -4.16 -17.54 8.58
N SER A 44 -2.86 -17.46 8.80
CA SER A 44 -2.33 -16.92 10.03
C SER A 44 -2.66 -15.43 9.99
N ASN A 45 -3.72 -15.02 10.70
CA ASN A 45 -4.05 -13.60 10.93
C ASN A 45 -3.00 -12.90 11.83
N TYR A 46 -1.80 -13.47 11.97
CA TYR A 46 -0.73 -12.99 12.82
C TYR A 46 0.42 -12.50 11.96
N LEU A 47 0.99 -11.36 12.35
CA LEU A 47 2.16 -10.79 11.71
C LEU A 47 3.39 -11.67 11.96
N PRO A 48 4.30 -11.80 10.97
CA PRO A 48 5.60 -12.42 11.16
C PRO A 48 6.38 -11.75 12.29
N GLN A 49 7.20 -12.51 13.03
CA GLN A 49 8.00 -11.97 14.15
C GLN A 49 8.96 -10.85 13.74
N ASN A 50 9.47 -10.90 12.51
CA ASN A 50 10.40 -9.92 11.95
C ASN A 50 9.71 -8.66 11.38
N PHE A 51 8.38 -8.65 11.30
CA PHE A 51 7.63 -7.57 10.67
C PHE A 51 7.83 -6.22 11.37
N LEU A 52 7.65 -6.18 12.69
CA LEU A 52 7.85 -4.94 13.45
C LEU A 52 9.28 -4.41 13.37
N PRO A 53 10.34 -5.22 13.58
CA PRO A 53 11.72 -4.77 13.37
C PRO A 53 11.96 -4.21 11.97
N GLN A 54 11.38 -4.84 10.93
CA GLN A 54 11.53 -4.37 9.55
C GLN A 54 10.85 -3.02 9.32
N ILE A 55 9.62 -2.85 9.80
CA ILE A 55 8.92 -1.55 9.74
C ILE A 55 9.70 -0.49 10.48
N GLN A 56 10.17 -0.79 11.69
CA GLN A 56 10.92 0.17 12.50
C GLN A 56 12.15 0.67 11.75
N GLU A 57 12.88 -0.23 11.09
CA GLU A 57 14.05 0.13 10.31
C GLU A 57 13.70 0.98 9.08
N GLN A 58 12.60 0.68 8.39
CA GLN A 58 12.16 1.46 7.23
C GLN A 58 11.68 2.86 7.63
N VAL A 59 10.92 2.96 8.72
CA VAL A 59 10.52 4.24 9.31
C VAL A 59 11.75 5.06 9.68
N ARG A 60 12.72 4.45 10.37
CA ARG A 60 13.96 5.12 10.78
C ARG A 60 14.76 5.65 9.59
N LYS A 61 14.89 4.89 8.50
CA LYS A 61 15.58 5.33 7.29
C LYS A 61 14.92 6.56 6.67
N ILE A 62 13.61 6.49 6.45
CA ILE A 62 12.83 7.58 5.89
C ILE A 62 12.91 8.84 6.78
N GLN A 63 12.81 8.68 8.10
CA GLN A 63 12.94 9.80 9.04
C GLN A 63 14.32 10.45 8.96
N ASN A 64 15.40 9.67 8.89
CA ASN A 64 16.75 10.19 8.72
C ASN A 64 16.89 10.99 7.41
N ASP A 65 16.37 10.49 6.30
CA ASP A 65 16.40 11.19 5.01
C ASP A 65 15.62 12.51 5.07
N ILE A 66 14.46 12.49 5.73
CA ILE A 66 13.64 13.69 5.95
C ILE A 66 14.39 14.72 6.79
N GLU A 67 15.00 14.30 7.90
CA GLU A 67 15.77 15.18 8.78
C GLU A 67 16.93 15.85 8.03
N GLU A 68 17.67 15.09 7.22
CA GLU A 68 18.74 15.64 6.37
C GLU A 68 18.19 16.70 5.40
N LEU A 69 17.09 16.40 4.72
CA LEU A 69 16.45 17.33 3.79
C LEU A 69 15.95 18.60 4.49
N GLN A 70 15.32 18.48 5.66
CA GLN A 70 14.84 19.61 6.45
C GLN A 70 15.99 20.48 6.97
N GLN A 71 17.07 19.87 7.45
CA GLN A 71 18.26 20.60 7.87
C GLN A 71 18.85 21.43 6.73
N ARG A 72 18.94 20.85 5.52
CA ARG A 72 19.45 21.55 4.34
C ARG A 72 18.49 22.64 3.85
N LEU A 73 17.18 22.40 3.90
CA LEU A 73 16.18 23.43 3.60
C LEU A 73 16.27 24.64 4.53
N CYS A 74 16.51 24.40 5.81
CA CYS A 74 16.75 25.45 6.79
C CYS A 74 18.07 26.19 6.53
N ALA A 75 19.17 25.45 6.34
CA ALA A 75 20.50 26.04 6.15
C ALA A 75 20.62 26.87 4.86
N ASP A 76 20.12 26.34 3.74
CA ASP A 76 20.34 26.94 2.41
C ASP A 76 19.25 27.95 2.04
N TYR A 77 18.04 27.85 2.64
CA TYR A 77 16.87 28.64 2.25
C TYR A 77 16.13 29.31 3.40
N SER A 78 16.59 29.14 4.65
CA SER A 78 15.96 29.72 5.85
C SER A 78 14.50 29.29 6.06
N LEU A 79 14.13 28.10 5.59
CA LEU A 79 12.80 27.51 5.81
C LEU A 79 12.88 26.45 6.90
N CYS A 80 12.82 26.89 8.16
CA CYS A 80 13.06 26.03 9.34
C CYS A 80 11.79 25.69 10.13
N HIS A 81 10.69 26.41 9.87
CA HIS A 81 9.49 26.43 10.71
C HIS A 81 8.25 26.06 9.88
N PRO A 82 7.83 24.79 9.85
CA PRO A 82 6.63 24.36 9.13
C PRO A 82 5.36 25.13 9.55
N GLU A 83 5.27 25.54 10.81
CA GLU A 83 4.18 26.32 11.40
C GLU A 83 3.99 27.70 10.75
N GLU A 84 5.06 28.29 10.22
CA GLU A 84 5.02 29.57 9.50
C GLU A 84 4.47 29.42 8.08
N LEU A 85 4.41 28.19 7.56
CA LEU A 85 4.04 27.88 6.18
C LEU A 85 2.62 27.34 6.04
N ILE A 86 1.83 27.27 7.11
CA ILE A 86 0.48 26.67 7.12
C ILE A 86 -0.42 27.26 6.01
N LEU A 87 -0.42 28.59 5.85
CA LEU A 87 -1.22 29.27 4.82
C LEU A 87 -0.74 28.94 3.39
N VAL A 88 0.58 28.75 3.21
CA VAL A 88 1.14 28.30 1.93
C VAL A 88 0.66 26.88 1.65
N GLY A 89 0.66 26.00 2.65
CA GLY A 89 0.14 24.63 2.52
C GLY A 89 -1.33 24.57 2.12
N GLN A 90 -2.16 25.43 2.73
CA GLN A 90 -3.57 25.56 2.38
C GLN A 90 -3.76 26.06 0.95
N TYR A 91 -3.03 27.09 0.55
CA TYR A 91 -3.06 27.61 -0.82
C TYR A 91 -2.64 26.56 -1.86
N LEU A 92 -1.61 25.78 -1.55
CA LEU A 92 -1.12 24.71 -2.41
C LEU A 92 -2.03 23.48 -2.42
N GLY A 93 -2.97 23.39 -1.48
CA GLY A 93 -3.89 22.26 -1.37
C GLY A 93 -3.17 20.93 -1.08
N ILE A 94 -2.11 20.95 -0.26
CA ILE A 94 -1.31 19.75 0.04
C ILE A 94 -2.17 18.73 0.80
N PRO A 95 -2.48 17.56 0.21
CA PRO A 95 -3.30 16.55 0.86
C PRO A 95 -2.55 15.85 2.00
N LYS A 96 -3.31 15.39 2.99
CA LYS A 96 -2.82 14.57 4.11
C LYS A 96 -3.57 13.24 4.13
N PRO A 97 -2.91 12.11 4.44
CA PRO A 97 -3.62 10.85 4.61
C PRO A 97 -4.54 10.91 5.85
N PRO A 98 -5.77 10.37 5.78
CA PRO A 98 -6.62 10.26 6.95
C PRO A 98 -6.02 9.28 7.97
N LEU A 99 -6.05 9.64 9.26
CA LEU A 99 -5.48 8.83 10.35
C LEU A 99 -6.53 8.03 11.15
N LYS A 100 -7.78 7.97 10.67
CA LYS A 100 -8.93 7.49 11.45
C LYS A 100 -8.92 5.98 11.72
N ASN A 101 -8.31 5.18 10.85
CA ASN A 101 -8.52 3.73 10.82
C ASN A 101 -7.50 2.97 11.69
N CYS A 102 -6.32 3.54 11.96
CA CYS A 102 -5.39 3.02 12.98
C CYS A 102 -5.79 3.39 14.42
N TYR A 103 -6.81 4.25 14.61
CA TYR A 103 -7.17 4.84 15.91
C TYR A 103 -8.64 4.57 16.33
N SER A 104 -9.37 3.74 15.59
CA SER A 104 -10.79 3.49 15.90
C SER A 104 -10.95 2.57 17.13
N GLN A 105 -12.12 2.62 17.79
CA GLN A 105 -12.44 1.73 18.93
C GLN A 105 -12.34 0.24 18.56
N ASP A 106 -12.47 -0.08 17.27
CA ASP A 106 -12.27 -1.39 16.67
C ASP A 106 -10.94 -1.42 15.89
N LEU A 107 -9.84 -1.14 16.59
CA LEU A 107 -8.49 -1.06 16.02
C LEU A 107 -8.18 -2.34 15.22
N SER A 108 -8.16 -2.22 13.90
CA SER A 108 -7.98 -3.35 12.97
C SER A 108 -6.60 -3.26 12.35
N MET A 109 -5.82 -4.33 12.52
CA MET A 109 -4.50 -4.46 11.90
C MET A 109 -4.56 -4.29 10.38
N VAL A 110 -5.57 -4.91 9.76
CA VAL A 110 -5.83 -4.80 8.33
C VAL A 110 -6.14 -3.36 7.90
N ALA A 111 -6.97 -2.66 8.66
CA ALA A 111 -7.30 -1.26 8.37
C ALA A 111 -6.08 -0.35 8.55
N CYS A 112 -5.21 -0.64 9.52
CA CYS A 112 -4.01 0.13 9.75
C CYS A 112 -2.93 -0.10 8.68
N LEU A 113 -2.74 -1.34 8.22
CA LEU A 113 -1.84 -1.65 7.11
C LEU A 113 -2.31 -0.98 5.81
N ASN A 114 -3.62 -1.01 5.53
CA ASN A 114 -4.21 -0.27 4.42
C ASN A 114 -3.89 1.22 4.53
N GLN A 115 -4.16 1.85 5.68
CA GLN A 115 -3.89 3.27 5.89
C GLN A 115 -2.40 3.61 5.72
N LEU A 116 -1.51 2.75 6.21
CA LEU A 116 -0.07 2.90 6.03
C LEU A 116 0.29 2.88 4.53
N HIS A 117 -0.15 1.86 3.80
CA HIS A 117 0.12 1.71 2.38
C HIS A 117 -0.37 2.91 1.56
N TYR A 118 -1.62 3.33 1.77
CA TYR A 118 -2.19 4.50 1.07
C TYR A 118 -1.46 5.79 1.41
N GLY A 119 -1.06 5.99 2.68
CA GLY A 119 -0.28 7.15 3.06
C GLY A 119 1.09 7.18 2.41
N LEU A 120 1.79 6.04 2.34
CA LEU A 120 3.08 5.93 1.65
C LEU A 120 2.96 6.24 0.15
N GLN A 121 1.93 5.72 -0.52
CA GLN A 121 1.65 6.03 -1.93
C GLN A 121 1.38 7.53 -2.15
N LEU A 122 0.61 8.15 -1.25
CA LEU A 122 0.34 9.59 -1.30
C LEU A 122 1.64 10.39 -1.16
N TYR A 123 2.46 10.09 -0.15
CA TYR A 123 3.74 10.77 0.05
C TYR A 123 4.71 10.54 -1.10
N GLN A 124 4.75 9.35 -1.69
CA GLN A 124 5.54 9.09 -2.89
C GLN A 124 5.12 10.02 -4.04
N GLY A 125 3.81 10.17 -4.26
CA GLY A 125 3.25 11.10 -5.25
C GLY A 125 3.61 12.57 -4.96
N LEU A 126 3.51 12.99 -3.69
CA LEU A 126 3.86 14.34 -3.26
C LEU A 126 5.35 14.66 -3.44
N VAL A 127 6.22 13.75 -3.01
CA VAL A 127 7.67 13.91 -3.14
C VAL A 127 8.08 13.92 -4.61
N LYS A 128 7.44 13.10 -5.46
CA LYS A 128 7.64 13.14 -6.91
C LYS A 128 7.16 14.47 -7.53
N ALA A 129 6.02 15.00 -7.07
CA ALA A 129 5.46 16.26 -7.56
C ALA A 129 6.35 17.48 -7.26
N LEU A 130 7.22 17.40 -6.25
CA LEU A 130 8.24 18.44 -6.01
C LEU A 130 9.17 18.63 -7.21
N GLY A 131 9.34 17.61 -8.08
CA GLY A 131 10.07 17.74 -9.34
C GLY A 131 11.53 18.17 -9.16
N GLY A 132 12.11 17.91 -7.99
CA GLY A 132 13.39 18.45 -7.55
C GLY A 132 13.25 19.81 -6.86
N ILE A 133 13.68 19.89 -5.60
CA ILE A 133 13.63 21.12 -4.80
C ILE A 133 14.78 22.06 -5.18
N SER A 134 15.99 21.50 -5.27
CA SER A 134 17.20 22.10 -5.85
C SER A 134 18.17 21.00 -6.29
N PRO A 135 19.17 21.31 -7.14
CA PRO A 135 20.18 20.34 -7.57
C PRO A 135 20.93 19.69 -6.39
N GLU A 136 21.20 20.45 -5.34
CA GLU A 136 21.96 20.02 -4.16
C GLU A 136 21.19 19.05 -3.26
N LEU A 137 19.86 19.10 -3.32
CA LEU A 137 18.96 18.22 -2.56
C LEU A 137 18.49 17.01 -3.36
N ALA A 138 18.71 17.00 -4.68
CA ALA A 138 18.20 15.96 -5.56
C ALA A 138 18.65 14.53 -5.18
N PRO A 139 19.92 14.28 -4.80
CA PRO A 139 20.35 12.95 -4.37
C PRO A 139 19.57 12.44 -3.16
N THR A 140 19.49 13.22 -2.08
CA THR A 140 18.77 12.84 -0.85
C THR A 140 17.27 12.69 -1.12
N LEU A 141 16.68 13.55 -1.96
CA LEU A 141 15.28 13.44 -2.37
C LEU A 141 15.01 12.15 -3.15
N ASN A 142 15.96 11.70 -3.99
CA ASN A 142 15.84 10.44 -4.73
C ASN A 142 15.94 9.23 -3.80
N ILE A 143 16.83 9.26 -2.80
CA ILE A 143 16.92 8.21 -1.78
C ILE A 143 15.60 8.12 -1.02
N LEU A 144 15.07 9.25 -0.55
CA LEU A 144 13.77 9.30 0.11
C LEU A 144 12.65 8.68 -0.75
N GLN A 145 12.61 8.98 -2.05
CA GLN A 145 11.61 8.40 -2.95
C GLN A 145 11.73 6.87 -3.08
N LEU A 146 12.96 6.35 -3.10
CA LEU A 146 13.22 4.91 -3.14
C LEU A 146 12.80 4.25 -1.84
N ASP A 147 13.20 4.81 -0.69
CA ASP A 147 12.89 4.25 0.62
C ASP A 147 11.36 4.24 0.89
N ILE A 148 10.63 5.27 0.44
CA ILE A 148 9.16 5.27 0.48
C ILE A 148 8.56 4.18 -0.40
N GLY A 149 9.09 4.03 -1.63
CA GLY A 149 8.61 3.04 -2.58
C GLY A 149 8.82 1.62 -2.10
N ASP A 150 10.02 1.32 -1.60
CA ASP A 150 10.38 0.04 -1.01
C ASP A 150 9.49 -0.25 0.21
N PHE A 151 9.22 0.75 1.04
CA PHE A 151 8.34 0.57 2.18
C PHE A 151 6.89 0.28 1.77
N ALA A 152 6.35 1.03 0.81
CA ALA A 152 5.01 0.79 0.29
C ALA A 152 4.87 -0.62 -0.29
N ALA A 153 5.89 -1.10 -1.01
CA ALA A 153 5.93 -2.45 -1.58
C ALA A 153 6.00 -3.53 -0.50
N ASN A 154 6.80 -3.32 0.55
CA ASN A 154 6.89 -4.26 1.67
C ASN A 154 5.56 -4.38 2.44
N ILE A 155 4.88 -3.27 2.68
CA ILE A 155 3.55 -3.30 3.31
C ILE A 155 2.53 -3.99 2.41
N TRP A 156 2.58 -3.73 1.11
CA TRP A 156 1.72 -4.41 0.15
C TRP A 156 1.93 -5.93 0.19
N GLN A 157 3.18 -6.39 0.15
CA GLN A 157 3.50 -7.82 0.23
C GLN A 157 2.98 -8.43 1.54
N GLN A 158 3.13 -7.71 2.66
CA GLN A 158 2.58 -8.19 3.93
C GLN A 158 1.05 -8.32 3.90
N MET A 159 0.35 -7.38 3.26
CA MET A 159 -1.11 -7.44 3.11
C MET A 159 -1.53 -8.61 2.21
N GLU A 160 -0.79 -8.88 1.13
CA GLU A 160 -1.02 -10.06 0.27
C GLU A 160 -0.84 -11.37 1.05
N ASP A 161 0.21 -11.48 1.86
CA ASP A 161 0.49 -12.66 2.69
C ASP A 161 -0.62 -12.90 3.73
N LEU A 162 -1.24 -11.82 4.22
CA LEU A 162 -2.41 -11.87 5.10
C LEU A 162 -3.73 -12.10 4.35
N GLN A 163 -3.70 -12.24 3.02
CA GLN A 163 -4.86 -12.41 2.14
C GLN A 163 -5.86 -11.25 2.24
N VAL A 164 -5.34 -10.05 2.47
CA VAL A 164 -6.12 -8.81 2.60
C VAL A 164 -6.14 -8.09 1.26
N ALA A 165 -7.34 -7.88 0.72
CA ALA A 165 -7.51 -6.97 -0.40
C ALA A 165 -7.37 -5.52 0.08
N PRO A 166 -6.73 -4.63 -0.71
CA PRO A 166 -6.64 -3.23 -0.38
C PRO A 166 -8.02 -2.59 -0.43
N GLU A 167 -8.37 -1.83 0.61
CA GLU A 167 -9.60 -1.06 0.62
C GLU A 167 -9.42 0.19 -0.23
N ILE A 168 -10.25 0.39 -1.26
CA ILE A 168 -10.22 1.62 -2.06
C ILE A 168 -10.50 2.81 -1.14
N MET A 169 -9.43 3.47 -0.69
CA MET A 169 -9.51 4.70 0.07
C MET A 169 -9.78 5.85 -0.89
N PRO A 170 -10.77 6.71 -0.62
CA PRO A 170 -11.03 7.86 -1.47
C PRO A 170 -9.75 8.72 -1.53
N ILE A 171 -9.18 8.85 -2.72
CA ILE A 171 -8.02 9.71 -2.97
C ILE A 171 -8.43 11.12 -2.56
N GLN A 172 -7.88 11.61 -1.45
CA GLN A 172 -8.15 12.97 -1.01
C GLN A 172 -7.27 13.93 -1.81
N GLY A 173 -7.85 14.46 -2.89
CA GLY A 173 -7.29 15.59 -3.62
C GLY A 173 -6.37 15.23 -4.78
N THR A 174 -6.29 16.16 -5.73
CA THR A 174 -5.31 16.12 -6.82
C THR A 174 -3.93 16.48 -6.27
N LEU A 175 -2.88 15.86 -6.80
CA LEU A 175 -1.51 16.24 -6.43
C LEU A 175 -1.28 17.74 -6.70
N PRO A 176 -0.61 18.46 -5.78
CA PRO A 176 -0.35 19.88 -5.93
C PRO A 176 0.59 20.13 -7.12
N THR A 177 0.40 21.28 -7.77
CA THR A 177 1.35 21.79 -8.76
C THR A 177 2.13 22.94 -8.15
N PHE A 178 3.45 22.82 -8.09
CA PHE A 178 4.32 23.87 -7.58
C PHE A 178 4.82 24.75 -8.74
N SER A 179 4.30 25.98 -8.81
CA SER A 179 4.58 26.92 -9.90
C SER A 179 5.87 27.71 -9.74
N SER A 180 6.52 27.65 -8.57
CA SER A 180 7.78 28.35 -8.30
C SER A 180 8.73 27.52 -7.44
N SER A 181 10.02 27.90 -7.44
CA SER A 181 11.03 27.30 -6.56
C SER A 181 10.69 27.51 -5.08
N PHE A 182 10.18 28.67 -4.71
CA PHE A 182 9.70 28.93 -3.35
C PHE A 182 8.57 27.95 -2.97
N GLN A 183 7.56 27.78 -3.82
CA GLN A 183 6.47 26.84 -3.55
C GLN A 183 6.96 25.40 -3.41
N ARG A 184 7.93 24.96 -4.22
CA ARG A 184 8.54 23.63 -4.06
C ARG A 184 9.24 23.49 -2.73
N ARG A 185 10.04 24.49 -2.32
CA ARG A 185 10.77 24.45 -1.04
C ARG A 185 9.85 24.50 0.17
N ALA A 186 8.90 25.45 0.18
CA ALA A 186 7.90 25.56 1.25
C ALA A 186 6.99 24.33 1.30
N GLY A 187 6.57 23.84 0.13
CA GLY A 187 5.81 22.61 0.00
C GLY A 187 6.58 21.40 0.52
N ALA A 188 7.88 21.30 0.23
CA ALA A 188 8.74 20.24 0.74
C ALA A 188 8.80 20.25 2.28
N VAL A 189 9.04 21.41 2.90
CA VAL A 189 9.05 21.53 4.37
C VAL A 189 7.76 20.99 4.98
N LEU A 190 6.60 21.36 4.42
CA LEU A 190 5.30 20.90 4.89
C LEU A 190 5.07 19.40 4.64
N ILE A 191 5.39 18.90 3.45
CA ILE A 191 5.24 17.48 3.10
C ILE A 191 6.07 16.61 4.05
N PHE A 192 7.31 17.02 4.31
CA PHE A 192 8.24 16.34 5.22
C PHE A 192 7.75 16.35 6.67
N ASP A 193 7.26 17.50 7.16
CA ASP A 193 6.65 17.60 8.49
C ASP A 193 5.44 16.66 8.64
N TYR A 194 4.53 16.69 7.67
CA TYR A 194 3.35 15.82 7.69
C TYR A 194 3.71 14.34 7.63
N MET A 195 4.75 14.02 6.85
CA MET A 195 5.24 12.66 6.70
C MET A 195 5.86 12.12 7.98
N GLN A 196 6.68 12.91 8.70
CA GLN A 196 7.21 12.51 10.00
C GLN A 196 6.07 12.17 10.97
N GLY A 197 5.10 13.08 11.13
CA GLY A 197 3.98 12.86 12.05
C GLY A 197 3.12 11.65 11.68
N PHE A 198 2.95 11.39 10.38
CA PHE A 198 2.28 10.19 9.88
C PHE A 198 3.04 8.91 10.24
N LEU A 199 4.35 8.85 9.97
CA LEU A 199 5.16 7.67 10.24
C LEU A 199 5.22 7.33 11.73
N ASP A 200 5.41 8.35 12.57
CA ASP A 200 5.42 8.19 14.03
C ASP A 200 4.12 7.60 14.56
N MET A 201 2.99 8.14 14.11
CA MET A 201 1.68 7.67 14.56
C MET A 201 1.43 6.23 14.09
N THR A 202 1.64 5.97 12.80
CA THR A 202 1.32 4.66 12.21
C THR A 202 2.22 3.55 12.76
N TYR A 203 3.50 3.84 13.01
CA TYR A 203 4.41 2.89 13.65
C TYR A 203 3.99 2.57 15.09
N ARG A 204 3.63 3.59 15.88
CA ARG A 204 3.15 3.41 17.25
C ARG A 204 1.90 2.53 17.29
N ASP A 205 0.94 2.79 16.41
CA ASP A 205 -0.31 2.03 16.34
C ASP A 205 -0.06 0.57 15.94
N LEU A 206 0.77 0.32 14.93
CA LEU A 206 1.16 -1.04 14.54
C LEU A 206 1.88 -1.80 15.66
N ARG A 207 2.75 -1.11 16.41
CA ARG A 207 3.40 -1.70 17.58
C ARG A 207 2.38 -2.07 18.65
N HIS A 208 1.40 -1.23 18.92
CA HIS A 208 0.34 -1.55 19.88
C HIS A 208 -0.47 -2.78 19.45
N LEU A 209 -0.86 -2.86 18.17
CA LEU A 209 -1.61 -3.99 17.59
C LEU A 209 -0.86 -5.32 17.60
N SER A 210 0.46 -5.28 17.50
CA SER A 210 1.29 -6.49 17.53
C SER A 210 1.49 -7.07 18.93
N GLN A 211 1.19 -6.29 19.97
CA GLN A 211 1.38 -6.64 21.38
C GLN A 211 0.07 -7.05 22.07
N SER A 212 -1.08 -6.77 21.45
CA SER A 212 -2.43 -7.17 21.87
C SER A 212 -2.78 -8.55 21.37
#